data_AF-A0A662RZS8-F1
#
_entry.id   AF-A0A662RZS8-F1
#
_cell.length_a   1.000
_cell.length_b   1.000
_cell.length_c   1.000
_cell.angle_alpha   90.00
_cell.angle_beta   90.00
_cell.angle_gamma   90.00
#
_symmetry.space_group_name_H-M   'P 1'
#
loop_
_entity.id
_entity.type
_entity.pdbx_description
1 polymer ?
#
loop_
_entity_poly.entity_id
_entity_poly.type
_entity_poly.pdbx_seq_one_letter_code
_entity_poly.pdbx_strand_id
1 'polypeptide(L)'
;PGPLPINLDRTISCREEALALREKVKPAIELVNIARKENPSLEVVLKQSPKFHPDIGNFTLICGDAYLPDNSRVRELLIVIGNLRIGDKCRILGGAYSTGEIRVGSDCEIKFLASDSNIILGENTRVKEWVDAEGKIVILGGSFIRKVTSETIIEVIGSNCQIHEAYARLGFKTSDSKRVLRILRGGTLRGGE
;
A
#
# COMPACT_ATOMS: atom_id res chain seq x y z
N PRO A 1 19.90 -2.18 34.43
CA PRO A 1 19.23 -1.97 33.13
C PRO A 1 19.26 -3.26 32.28
N GLY A 2 18.16 -4.02 32.28
CA GLY A 2 18.03 -5.19 31.41
C GLY A 2 17.69 -4.80 29.96
N PRO A 3 17.76 -5.74 28.99
CA PRO A 3 17.26 -5.49 27.65
C PRO A 3 15.76 -5.15 27.70
N LEU A 4 15.38 -4.04 27.07
CA LEU A 4 13.97 -3.67 26.93
C LEU A 4 13.25 -4.76 26.13
N PRO A 5 12.11 -5.30 26.61
CA PRO A 5 11.36 -6.31 25.85
C PRO A 5 10.86 -5.69 24.56
N ILE A 6 11.31 -6.22 23.43
CA ILE A 6 10.76 -5.90 22.11
C ILE A 6 9.38 -6.56 22.07
N ASN A 7 8.34 -5.75 22.28
CA ASN A 7 6.97 -6.20 22.10
C ASN A 7 6.69 -6.32 20.59
N LEU A 8 6.90 -7.53 20.07
CA LEU A 8 6.64 -7.89 18.67
C LEU A 8 5.14 -7.93 18.36
N ASP A 9 4.31 -8.16 19.38
CA ASP A 9 2.86 -8.37 19.31
C ASP A 9 2.03 -7.08 19.27
N ARG A 10 2.63 -5.95 18.88
CA ARG A 10 1.87 -4.74 18.56
C ARG A 10 1.20 -4.89 17.20
N THR A 11 0.06 -5.58 17.18
CA THR A 11 -0.91 -5.45 16.10
C THR A 11 -1.36 -3.98 16.06
N ILE A 12 -1.05 -3.30 14.96
CA ILE A 12 -1.46 -1.91 14.73
C ILE A 12 -2.72 -1.99 13.88
N SER A 13 -3.76 -1.23 14.24
CA SER A 13 -5.09 -1.36 13.61
C SER A 13 -5.05 -1.32 12.08
N CYS A 14 -4.14 -0.55 11.47
CA CYS A 14 -4.05 -0.52 10.01
C CYS A 14 -3.63 -1.85 9.37
N ARG A 15 -2.86 -2.68 10.07
CA ARG A 15 -2.52 -4.02 9.60
C ARG A 15 -3.69 -4.98 9.78
N GLU A 16 -4.50 -4.82 10.83
CA GLU A 16 -5.77 -5.56 10.98
C GLU A 16 -6.76 -5.18 9.86
N GLU A 17 -6.89 -3.88 9.58
CA GLU A 17 -7.69 -3.33 8.47
C GLU A 17 -7.22 -3.88 7.11
N ALA A 18 -5.91 -3.96 6.89
CA ALA A 18 -5.32 -4.48 5.65
C ALA A 18 -5.40 -6.02 5.51
N LEU A 19 -5.29 -6.77 6.61
CA LEU A 19 -5.50 -8.23 6.62
C LEU A 19 -6.97 -8.56 6.37
N ALA A 20 -7.89 -7.86 7.05
CA ALA A 20 -9.33 -8.02 6.83
C ALA A 20 -9.74 -7.68 5.39
N LEU A 21 -9.06 -6.72 4.74
CA LEU A 21 -9.24 -6.45 3.32
C LEU A 21 -8.79 -7.64 2.46
N ARG A 22 -7.58 -8.19 2.69
CA ARG A 22 -7.06 -9.36 1.95
C ARG A 22 -8.00 -10.56 2.05
N GLU A 23 -8.45 -10.93 3.25
CA GLU A 23 -9.39 -12.04 3.45
C GLU A 23 -10.68 -11.87 2.63
N LYS A 24 -11.24 -10.66 2.57
CA LYS A 24 -12.46 -10.37 1.80
C LYS A 24 -12.23 -10.40 0.27
N VAL A 25 -10.99 -10.19 -0.19
CA VAL A 25 -10.66 -10.18 -1.63
C VAL A 25 -10.22 -11.55 -2.14
N LYS A 26 -9.70 -12.44 -1.28
CA LYS A 26 -9.24 -13.80 -1.64
C LYS A 26 -10.16 -14.56 -2.62
N PRO A 27 -11.50 -14.65 -2.42
CA PRO A 27 -12.35 -15.42 -3.33
C PRO A 27 -12.33 -14.89 -4.77
N ALA A 28 -12.20 -13.58 -4.96
CA ALA A 28 -12.09 -12.97 -6.28
C ALA A 28 -10.75 -13.29 -6.96
N ILE A 29 -9.66 -13.41 -6.18
CA ILE A 29 -8.33 -13.80 -6.66
C ILE A 29 -8.33 -15.27 -7.08
N GLU A 30 -8.90 -16.15 -6.24
CA GLU A 30 -8.99 -17.58 -6.51
C GLU A 30 -9.77 -17.89 -7.79
N LEU A 31 -10.93 -17.25 -7.98
CA LEU A 31 -11.74 -17.38 -9.22
C LEU A 31 -10.94 -16.98 -10.48
N VAL A 32 -10.17 -15.89 -10.40
CA VAL A 32 -9.32 -15.45 -11.52
C VAL A 32 -8.15 -16.40 -11.77
N ASN A 33 -7.56 -16.96 -10.71
CA ASN A 33 -6.49 -17.95 -10.83
C ASN A 33 -6.98 -19.29 -11.41
N ILE A 34 -8.23 -19.68 -11.16
CA ILE A 34 -8.88 -20.82 -11.81
C ILE A 34 -9.10 -20.51 -13.30
N ALA A 35 -9.74 -19.38 -13.62
CA ALA A 35 -10.01 -18.98 -15.00
C ALA A 35 -8.72 -18.84 -15.86
N ARG A 36 -7.63 -18.32 -15.27
CA ARG A 36 -6.30 -18.25 -15.93
C ARG A 36 -5.70 -19.61 -16.27
N LYS A 37 -5.96 -20.64 -15.47
CA LYS A 37 -5.49 -22.02 -15.73
C LYS A 37 -6.29 -22.68 -16.86
N GLU A 38 -7.57 -22.35 -16.98
CA GLU A 38 -8.47 -22.94 -17.98
C GLU A 38 -8.37 -22.24 -19.34
N ASN A 39 -8.19 -20.92 -19.39
CA ASN A 39 -7.98 -20.18 -20.63
C ASN A 39 -7.15 -18.89 -20.43
N PRO A 40 -5.85 -18.89 -20.79
CA PRO A 40 -4.97 -17.74 -20.61
C PRO A 40 -5.30 -16.55 -21.53
N SER A 41 -6.17 -16.72 -22.53
CA SER A 41 -6.60 -15.63 -23.44
C SER A 41 -7.70 -14.72 -22.86
N LEU A 42 -8.23 -15.02 -21.66
CA LEU A 42 -9.33 -14.28 -21.04
C LEU A 42 -8.94 -12.92 -20.44
N GLU A 43 -7.67 -12.52 -20.47
CA GLU A 43 -7.18 -11.27 -19.85
C GLU A 43 -7.87 -9.98 -20.38
N VAL A 44 -8.54 -10.05 -21.53
CA VAL A 44 -9.19 -8.89 -22.18
C VAL A 44 -10.67 -8.70 -21.75
N VAL A 45 -11.30 -9.64 -21.04
CA VAL A 45 -12.78 -9.65 -20.82
C VAL A 45 -13.20 -9.54 -19.36
N LEU A 46 -12.45 -8.81 -18.54
CA LEU A 46 -12.99 -8.15 -17.36
C LEU A 46 -12.96 -6.64 -17.56
N LYS A 47 -13.97 -6.15 -18.31
CA LYS A 47 -14.23 -4.72 -18.48
C LYS A 47 -14.30 -4.02 -17.13
N GLN A 48 -13.86 -2.76 -17.12
CA GLN A 48 -13.77 -1.85 -15.96
C GLN A 48 -15.15 -1.45 -15.40
N SER A 49 -15.99 -2.42 -15.04
CA SER A 49 -17.28 -2.22 -14.40
C SER A 49 -17.15 -2.39 -12.88
N PRO A 50 -17.66 -1.46 -12.06
CA PRO A 50 -17.79 -1.67 -10.63
C PRO A 50 -18.60 -2.94 -10.33
N LYS A 51 -18.04 -3.81 -9.50
CA LYS A 51 -18.70 -4.98 -8.90
C LYS A 51 -19.10 -4.63 -7.47
N PHE A 52 -20.07 -5.35 -6.91
CA PHE A 52 -20.47 -5.20 -5.51
C PHE A 52 -20.15 -6.48 -4.73
N HIS A 53 -19.64 -6.34 -3.50
CA HIS A 53 -19.50 -7.43 -2.54
C HIS A 53 -19.96 -6.93 -1.16
N PRO A 54 -20.80 -7.69 -0.40
CA PRO A 54 -21.42 -7.21 0.83
C PRO A 54 -20.46 -6.54 1.83
N ASP A 55 -19.29 -7.12 2.05
CA ASP A 55 -18.34 -6.68 3.09
C ASP A 55 -17.30 -5.62 2.69
N ILE A 56 -17.23 -5.26 1.40
CA ILE A 56 -16.30 -4.23 0.87
C ILE A 56 -17.01 -3.16 0.02
N GLY A 57 -18.30 -3.34 -0.27
CA GLY A 57 -19.09 -2.43 -1.09
C GLY A 57 -18.76 -2.54 -2.58
N ASN A 58 -18.74 -1.40 -3.28
CA ASN A 58 -18.38 -1.33 -4.68
C ASN A 58 -16.86 -1.40 -4.87
N PHE A 59 -16.40 -2.14 -5.88
CA PHE A 59 -14.99 -2.27 -6.24
C PHE A 59 -14.77 -2.46 -7.74
N THR A 60 -13.65 -1.97 -8.27
CA THR A 60 -13.16 -2.29 -9.63
C THR A 60 -12.17 -3.45 -9.54
N LEU A 61 -12.32 -4.47 -10.39
CA LEU A 61 -11.36 -5.58 -10.49
C LEU A 61 -10.61 -5.52 -11.82
N ILE A 62 -9.28 -5.48 -11.77
CA ILE A 62 -8.40 -5.60 -12.93
C ILE A 62 -7.57 -6.88 -12.79
N CYS A 63 -7.46 -7.65 -13.87
CA CYS A 63 -6.64 -8.87 -13.92
C CYS A 63 -5.46 -8.62 -14.86
N GLY A 64 -4.24 -8.88 -14.39
CA GLY A 64 -3.01 -8.42 -15.05
C GLY A 64 -2.53 -7.08 -14.51
N ASP A 65 -1.40 -6.64 -15.06
CA ASP A 65 -0.75 -5.38 -14.66
C ASP A 65 -1.56 -4.16 -15.10
N ALA A 66 -1.65 -3.16 -14.21
CA ALA A 66 -2.46 -1.97 -14.40
C ALA A 66 -1.61 -0.69 -14.31
N TYR A 67 -1.87 0.25 -15.23
CA TYR A 67 -1.42 1.62 -15.15
C TYR A 67 -2.63 2.55 -15.12
N LEU A 68 -2.70 3.42 -14.13
CA LEU A 68 -3.71 4.48 -14.02
C LEU A 68 -3.19 5.74 -14.71
N PRO A 69 -3.76 6.15 -15.85
CA PRO A 69 -3.33 7.33 -16.59
C PRO A 69 -3.79 8.63 -15.93
N ASP A 70 -3.31 9.75 -16.47
CA ASP A 70 -3.56 11.08 -15.94
C ASP A 70 -5.02 11.41 -15.64
N ASN A 71 -5.24 12.09 -14.51
CA ASN A 71 -6.54 12.54 -13.99
C ASN A 71 -7.52 11.42 -13.57
N SER A 72 -7.05 10.17 -13.46
CA SER A 72 -7.85 9.05 -12.97
C SER A 72 -8.45 9.33 -11.58
N ARG A 73 -9.76 9.11 -11.43
CA ARG A 73 -10.50 9.24 -10.16
C ARG A 73 -11.29 7.96 -9.88
N VAL A 74 -10.72 7.10 -9.02
CA VAL A 74 -11.41 5.90 -8.53
C VAL A 74 -12.01 6.21 -7.16
N ARG A 75 -13.33 6.02 -7.00
CA ARG A 75 -14.11 6.32 -5.78
C ARG A 75 -14.42 5.08 -4.97
N GLU A 76 -14.58 3.97 -5.68
CA GLU A 76 -14.68 2.60 -5.22
C GLU A 76 -13.29 2.02 -4.87
N LEU A 77 -13.26 0.84 -4.25
CA LEU A 77 -12.01 0.12 -4.01
C LEU A 77 -11.44 -0.41 -5.33
N LEU A 78 -10.18 -0.14 -5.62
CA LEU A 78 -9.48 -0.77 -6.75
C LEU A 78 -8.78 -2.07 -6.31
N ILE A 79 -9.00 -3.17 -7.03
CA ILE A 79 -8.32 -4.47 -6.83
C ILE A 79 -7.60 -4.85 -8.12
N VAL A 80 -6.30 -5.13 -8.03
CA VAL A 80 -5.44 -5.49 -9.17
C VAL A 80 -4.75 -6.83 -8.92
N ILE A 81 -4.99 -7.81 -9.80
CA ILE A 81 -4.33 -9.13 -9.76
C ILE A 81 -3.14 -9.12 -10.73
N GLY A 82 -2.13 -8.36 -10.32
CA GLY A 82 -0.95 -7.94 -11.10
C GLY A 82 -0.28 -6.75 -10.40
N ASN A 83 0.70 -6.13 -11.05
CA ASN A 83 1.35 -4.91 -10.55
C ASN A 83 0.48 -3.67 -10.82
N LEU A 84 0.63 -2.62 -10.00
CA LEU A 84 -0.13 -1.37 -10.11
C LEU A 84 0.79 -0.16 -10.18
N ARG A 85 0.64 0.67 -11.21
CA ARG A 85 1.39 1.94 -11.38
C ARG A 85 0.41 3.12 -11.44
N ILE A 86 0.69 4.19 -10.69
CA ILE A 86 -0.21 5.35 -10.50
C ILE A 86 0.55 6.67 -10.66
N GLY A 87 0.07 7.54 -11.56
CA GLY A 87 0.49 8.96 -11.75
C GLY A 87 0.11 9.41 -13.17
N ASP A 88 -0.44 10.60 -13.43
CA ASP A 88 -0.58 11.83 -12.63
C ASP A 88 -2.06 12.30 -12.45
N LYS A 89 -2.46 13.39 -11.79
CA LYS A 89 -1.95 13.97 -10.55
C LYS A 89 -2.89 13.51 -9.41
N CYS A 90 -2.66 12.30 -8.89
CA CYS A 90 -3.80 11.38 -8.75
C CYS A 90 -4.39 11.15 -7.34
N ARG A 91 -5.73 11.19 -7.27
CA ARG A 91 -6.55 10.93 -6.08
C ARG A 91 -7.28 9.60 -6.15
N ILE A 92 -7.05 8.69 -5.21
CA ILE A 92 -7.81 7.43 -5.08
C ILE A 92 -8.52 7.40 -3.72
N LEU A 93 -9.85 7.41 -3.74
CA LEU A 93 -10.67 7.71 -2.55
C LEU A 93 -11.58 6.55 -2.09
N GLY A 94 -11.54 5.39 -2.75
CA GLY A 94 -11.99 4.12 -2.17
C GLY A 94 -10.85 3.26 -1.62
N GLY A 95 -9.60 3.62 -1.91
CA GLY A 95 -8.40 2.83 -1.62
C GLY A 95 -8.01 1.89 -2.76
N ALA A 96 -6.82 1.29 -2.69
CA ALA A 96 -6.37 0.29 -3.67
C ALA A 96 -5.65 -0.89 -3.01
N TYR A 97 -5.83 -2.08 -3.59
CA TYR A 97 -5.15 -3.32 -3.24
C TYR A 97 -4.58 -3.99 -4.50
N SER A 98 -3.41 -4.60 -4.37
CA SER A 98 -2.66 -5.23 -5.45
C SER A 98 -1.97 -6.50 -4.97
N THR A 99 -2.10 -7.60 -5.72
CA THR A 99 -1.32 -8.82 -5.46
C THR A 99 0.14 -8.67 -5.89
N GLY A 100 0.44 -7.68 -6.75
CA GLY A 100 1.79 -7.31 -7.19
C GLY A 100 2.28 -6.01 -6.57
N GLU A 101 3.41 -5.52 -7.07
CA GLU A 101 4.05 -4.28 -6.60
C GLU A 101 3.22 -3.04 -6.93
N ILE A 102 3.09 -2.11 -5.98
CA ILE A 102 2.46 -0.80 -6.20
C ILE A 102 3.54 0.29 -6.33
N ARG A 103 3.49 1.09 -7.41
CA ARG A 103 4.30 2.31 -7.58
C ARG A 103 3.40 3.53 -7.74
N VAL A 104 3.66 4.60 -6.98
CA VAL A 104 2.80 5.79 -6.92
C VAL A 104 3.61 7.09 -7.01
N GLY A 105 3.26 7.96 -7.96
CA GLY A 105 3.74 9.33 -8.11
C GLY A 105 3.36 9.89 -9.47
N SER A 106 2.74 11.07 -9.60
CA SER A 106 2.51 12.17 -8.62
C SER A 106 1.06 12.70 -8.77
N ASP A 107 0.68 13.93 -8.38
CA ASP A 107 0.82 14.54 -7.05
C ASP A 107 -0.27 13.94 -6.12
N CYS A 108 0.04 12.84 -5.43
CA CYS A 108 -1.05 11.93 -5.05
C CYS A 108 -1.80 12.24 -3.74
N GLU A 109 -3.10 11.90 -3.67
CA GLU A 109 -3.89 11.90 -2.42
C GLU A 109 -4.78 10.63 -2.35
N ILE A 110 -4.32 9.65 -1.59
CA ILE A 110 -4.87 8.28 -1.51
C ILE A 110 -5.56 8.06 -0.15
N LYS A 111 -6.63 7.26 -0.12
CA LYS A 111 -7.28 6.83 1.14
C LYS A 111 -6.41 5.83 1.90
N PHE A 112 -6.24 4.63 1.33
CA PHE A 112 -5.33 3.58 1.81
C PHE A 112 -4.71 2.78 0.65
N LEU A 113 -3.62 2.05 0.93
CA LEU A 113 -2.96 1.13 -0.01
C LEU A 113 -2.62 -0.20 0.68
N ALA A 114 -2.90 -1.32 0.02
CA ALA A 114 -2.48 -2.66 0.46
C ALA A 114 -1.74 -3.40 -0.67
N SER A 115 -0.63 -4.08 -0.37
CA SER A 115 0.08 -4.93 -1.35
C SER A 115 0.58 -6.25 -0.73
N ASP A 116 0.52 -7.32 -1.51
CA ASP A 116 1.16 -8.61 -1.17
C ASP A 116 2.64 -8.65 -1.62
N SER A 117 3.14 -7.51 -2.12
CA SER A 117 4.51 -7.29 -2.56
C SER A 117 4.99 -5.93 -2.04
N ASN A 118 5.87 -5.25 -2.77
CA ASN A 118 6.42 -3.95 -2.36
C ASN A 118 5.46 -2.78 -2.66
N ILE A 119 5.64 -1.68 -1.95
CA ILE A 119 5.02 -0.39 -2.26
C ILE A 119 6.11 0.69 -2.37
N ILE A 120 6.10 1.48 -3.44
CA ILE A 120 7.00 2.62 -3.66
C ILE A 120 6.18 3.89 -3.86
N LEU A 121 6.45 4.94 -3.08
CA LEU A 121 5.65 6.17 -3.00
C LEU A 121 6.48 7.45 -3.22
N GLY A 122 5.98 8.34 -4.06
CA GLY A 122 6.47 9.70 -4.33
C GLY A 122 6.29 10.03 -5.82
N GLU A 123 5.70 11.16 -6.21
CA GLU A 123 5.84 12.48 -5.56
C GLU A 123 4.52 13.08 -5.00
N ASN A 124 4.69 14.03 -4.06
CA ASN A 124 3.65 14.80 -3.33
C ASN A 124 2.54 14.01 -2.60
N THR A 125 2.69 12.68 -2.52
CA THR A 125 1.92 11.70 -1.73
C THR A 125 1.30 12.22 -0.43
N ARG A 126 -0.03 12.09 -0.32
CA ARG A 126 -0.79 12.12 0.94
C ARG A 126 -1.60 10.85 1.11
N VAL A 127 -1.33 10.03 2.13
CA VAL A 127 -2.17 8.87 2.48
C VAL A 127 -2.95 9.15 3.76
N LYS A 128 -4.29 9.15 3.67
CA LYS A 128 -5.19 9.60 4.74
C LYS A 128 -5.34 8.60 5.88
N GLU A 129 -5.36 7.31 5.56
CA GLU A 129 -5.62 6.25 6.52
C GLU A 129 -4.36 5.42 6.75
N TRP A 130 -4.01 4.55 5.80
CA TRP A 130 -2.88 3.65 5.98
C TRP A 130 -2.25 3.13 4.69
N VAL A 131 -1.00 2.68 4.79
CA VAL A 131 -0.28 1.90 3.77
C VAL A 131 0.17 0.60 4.41
N ASP A 132 -0.09 -0.54 3.78
CA ASP A 132 0.31 -1.85 4.28
C ASP A 132 0.93 -2.71 3.18
N ALA A 133 2.06 -3.36 3.47
CA ALA A 133 2.76 -4.25 2.52
C ALA A 133 3.26 -5.53 3.19
N GLU A 134 3.13 -6.67 2.51
CA GLU A 134 3.89 -7.87 2.86
C GLU A 134 5.37 -7.75 2.44
N GLY A 135 5.64 -7.00 1.37
CA GLY A 135 6.97 -6.64 0.94
C GLY A 135 7.52 -5.37 1.59
N LYS A 136 8.50 -4.78 0.92
CA LYS A 136 9.20 -3.54 1.33
C LYS A 136 8.34 -2.32 1.03
N ILE A 137 8.39 -1.31 1.90
CA ILE A 137 7.84 0.02 1.59
C ILE A 137 9.00 1.01 1.39
N VAL A 138 9.00 1.72 0.26
CA VAL A 138 9.90 2.84 -0.03
C VAL A 138 9.08 4.14 -0.08
N ILE A 139 9.49 5.11 0.73
CA ILE A 139 8.83 6.42 0.86
C ILE A 139 9.83 7.49 0.42
N LEU A 140 9.57 8.14 -0.70
CA LEU A 140 10.38 9.24 -1.22
C LEU A 140 9.94 10.59 -0.60
N GLY A 141 10.84 11.58 -0.70
CA GLY A 141 10.73 12.90 -0.07
C GLY A 141 9.39 13.62 -0.27
N GLY A 142 9.01 14.43 0.72
CA GLY A 142 7.77 15.23 0.70
C GLY A 142 6.47 14.47 1.00
N SER A 143 6.53 13.18 1.33
CA SER A 143 5.34 12.35 1.59
C SER A 143 4.69 12.61 2.96
N PHE A 144 3.35 12.67 3.02
CA PHE A 144 2.55 12.68 4.26
C PHE A 144 1.72 11.39 4.39
N ILE A 145 1.90 10.63 5.46
CA ILE A 145 1.22 9.33 5.66
C ILE A 145 0.72 9.22 7.11
N ARG A 146 -0.56 8.87 7.29
CA ARG A 146 -1.11 8.71 8.65
C ARG A 146 -0.61 7.43 9.34
N LYS A 147 -0.73 6.26 8.71
CA LYS A 147 -0.16 5.01 9.23
C LYS A 147 0.58 4.22 8.15
N VAL A 148 1.64 3.52 8.50
CA VAL A 148 2.35 2.62 7.57
C VAL A 148 2.84 1.35 8.26
N THR A 149 2.56 0.19 7.66
CA THR A 149 2.93 -1.14 8.16
C THR A 149 3.61 -1.98 7.09
N SER A 150 4.72 -2.65 7.43
CA SER A 150 5.43 -3.58 6.55
C SER A 150 5.84 -4.85 7.30
N GLU A 151 5.70 -6.00 6.66
CA GLU A 151 6.29 -7.27 7.14
C GLU A 151 7.80 -7.39 6.90
N THR A 152 8.40 -6.42 6.21
CA THR A 152 9.84 -6.36 6.01
C THR A 152 10.38 -5.04 6.56
N ILE A 153 10.84 -4.13 5.68
CA ILE A 153 11.44 -2.86 6.04
C ILE A 153 10.66 -1.68 5.45
N ILE A 154 10.66 -0.57 6.17
CA ILE A 154 10.30 0.75 5.63
C ILE A 154 11.58 1.53 5.38
N GLU A 155 11.81 1.96 4.14
CA GLU A 155 12.92 2.81 3.76
C GLU A 155 12.42 4.20 3.37
N VAL A 156 13.00 5.25 3.97
CA VAL A 156 12.66 6.64 3.71
C VAL A 156 13.84 7.35 3.05
N ILE A 157 13.63 7.90 1.85
CA ILE A 157 14.68 8.48 1.01
C ILE A 157 14.34 9.94 0.72
N GLY A 158 15.26 10.84 1.10
CA GLY A 158 15.05 12.29 1.01
C GLY A 158 14.32 12.88 2.22
N SER A 159 14.09 14.18 2.17
CA SER A 159 13.64 15.01 3.30
C SER A 159 12.15 15.37 3.26
N ASN A 160 11.68 16.01 4.34
CA ASN A 160 10.32 16.54 4.52
C ASN A 160 9.18 15.49 4.58
N CYS A 161 9.48 14.21 4.84
CA CYS A 161 8.47 13.18 5.06
C CYS A 161 7.82 13.30 6.47
N GLN A 162 6.50 13.15 6.54
CA GLN A 162 5.72 13.16 7.78
C GLN A 162 4.92 11.86 7.89
N ILE A 163 5.24 11.04 8.89
CA ILE A 163 4.62 9.72 9.11
C ILE A 163 4.15 9.66 10.57
N HIS A 164 2.84 9.63 10.82
CA HIS A 164 2.33 9.71 12.20
C HIS A 164 2.55 8.40 12.98
N GLU A 165 2.24 7.25 12.39
CA GLU A 165 2.43 5.92 12.99
C GLU A 165 3.12 5.00 11.98
N ALA A 166 4.15 4.27 12.40
CA ALA A 166 4.96 3.46 11.51
C ALA A 166 5.39 2.15 12.17
N TYR A 167 5.42 1.06 11.41
CA TYR A 167 5.94 -0.23 11.87
C TYR A 167 6.47 -1.06 10.71
N ALA A 168 7.64 -1.63 10.93
CA ALA A 168 8.27 -2.57 10.02
C ALA A 168 8.83 -3.71 10.85
N ARG A 169 8.43 -4.96 10.57
CA ARG A 169 8.84 -6.13 11.37
C ARG A 169 10.37 -6.31 11.40
N LEU A 170 11.06 -5.93 10.32
CA LEU A 170 12.52 -5.97 10.20
C LEU A 170 13.20 -4.59 10.36
N GLY A 171 12.43 -3.53 10.66
CA GLY A 171 12.93 -2.20 11.00
C GLY A 171 12.99 -1.18 9.86
N PHE A 172 13.70 -0.08 10.10
CA PHE A 172 13.66 1.13 9.28
C PHE A 172 15.02 1.44 8.66
N LYS A 173 15.03 2.07 7.48
CA LYS A 173 16.21 2.67 6.84
C LYS A 173 15.92 4.12 6.45
N THR A 174 16.93 4.99 6.53
CA THR A 174 16.81 6.42 6.21
C THR A 174 18.03 6.91 5.46
N SER A 175 17.83 7.52 4.30
CA SER A 175 18.92 7.89 3.37
C SER A 175 19.17 9.41 3.26
N ASP A 176 18.67 10.20 4.22
CA ASP A 176 18.93 11.64 4.35
C ASP A 176 19.07 12.00 5.84
N SER A 177 20.20 12.60 6.22
CA SER A 177 20.59 12.80 7.63
C SER A 177 20.10 14.11 8.25
N LYS A 178 19.33 14.93 7.50
CA LYS A 178 18.88 16.25 7.95
C LYS A 178 17.34 16.38 8.02
N ARG A 179 16.84 16.21 9.26
CA ARG A 179 15.49 16.53 9.79
C ARG A 179 14.40 15.44 9.73
N VAL A 180 14.19 14.86 10.91
CA VAL A 180 12.89 14.54 11.53
C VAL A 180 11.93 13.64 10.73
N LEU A 181 12.15 12.32 10.84
CA LEU A 181 11.01 11.38 10.93
C LEU A 181 10.28 11.63 12.26
N ARG A 182 9.10 12.27 12.22
CA ARG A 182 8.26 12.45 13.42
C ARG A 182 7.32 11.27 13.61
N ILE A 183 7.86 10.08 13.85
CA ILE A 183 7.02 8.93 14.23
C ILE A 183 6.43 9.21 15.62
N LEU A 184 5.11 9.43 15.69
CA LEU A 184 4.44 9.83 16.92
C LEU A 184 4.19 8.63 17.85
N ARG A 185 3.97 7.42 17.32
CA ARG A 185 3.98 6.14 18.05
C ARG A 185 4.42 4.97 17.15
N GLY A 186 5.14 4.01 17.74
CA GLY A 186 5.55 2.75 17.11
C GLY A 186 6.93 2.79 16.45
N GLY A 187 7.82 1.84 16.77
CA GLY A 187 9.12 1.69 16.11
C GLY A 187 10.28 2.51 16.69
N THR A 188 11.36 1.81 17.08
CA THR A 188 12.64 2.43 17.41
C THR A 188 13.46 2.61 16.12
N LEU A 189 13.83 3.84 15.79
CA LEU A 189 14.78 4.11 14.71
C LEU A 189 16.17 3.57 15.11
N ARG A 190 16.75 2.71 14.27
CA ARG A 190 18.21 2.46 14.28
C ARG A 190 18.81 3.25 13.14
N GLY A 191 19.60 4.28 13.47
CA GLY A 191 20.48 4.90 12.49
C GLY A 191 21.56 3.90 12.09
N GLY A 192 21.82 3.78 10.79
CA GLY A 192 23.10 3.25 10.31
C GLY A 192 24.14 4.35 10.36
N GLU A 193 25.38 3.98 10.71
CA GLU A 193 26.57 4.82 10.56
C GLU A 193 26.94 5.01 9.07
#